data_AF-A0A6I0EEU7-F1
#
_entry.id   AF-A0A6I0EEU7-F1
#
_cell.length_a   1.000
_cell.length_b   1.000
_cell.length_c   1.000
_cell.angle_alpha   90.00
_cell.angle_beta   90.00
_cell.angle_gamma   90.00
#
_symmetry.space_group_name_H-M   'P 1'
#
loop_
_entity.id
_entity.type
_entity.pdbx_description
1 polymer ?
#
loop_
_entity_poly.entity_id
_entity_poly.type
_entity_poly.pdbx_seq_one_letter_code
_entity_poly.pdbx_strand_id
1 'polypeptide(L)'
;MPVLSHATEGKDLLHRLRRVLSSLHLDCECRATLDGALDRFSDLEYLRRLKSALGEARRQKEWIAAQLCFLTDLDEITEHETDESVYEEMAALFDEISVAAASAAHVIRAVWDPASKVSST
;
A
#
# COMPACT_ATOMS: atom_id res chain seq x y z
N MET A 1 4.42 -14.26 4.99
CA MET A 1 4.88 -13.32 6.03
C MET A 1 3.89 -12.16 6.09
N PRO A 2 3.31 -11.80 7.25
CA PRO A 2 2.30 -10.73 7.27
C PRO A 2 3.00 -9.36 7.32
N VAL A 3 2.93 -8.61 6.22
CA VAL A 3 3.26 -7.17 6.20
C VAL A 3 2.05 -6.43 6.78
N LEU A 4 1.95 -6.42 8.10
CA LEU A 4 0.92 -5.67 8.79
C LEU A 4 1.39 -4.23 9.01
N SER A 5 0.54 -3.28 8.60
CA SER A 5 0.15 -2.18 9.50
C SER A 5 1.04 -0.93 9.61
N HIS A 6 1.98 -0.63 8.69
CA HIS A 6 2.73 0.65 8.83
C HIS A 6 1.84 1.91 8.79
N ALA A 7 0.70 1.88 8.09
CA ALA A 7 -0.22 3.02 8.00
C ALA A 7 -0.96 3.29 9.33
N THR A 8 -1.54 2.24 9.91
CA THR A 8 -2.22 2.27 11.23
C THR A 8 -1.23 2.54 12.36
N GLU A 9 -0.01 2.01 12.26
CA GLU A 9 1.07 2.19 13.24
C GLU A 9 1.54 3.65 13.37
N GLY A 10 1.56 4.42 12.27
CA GLY A 10 1.92 5.84 12.35
C GLY A 10 0.85 6.75 12.92
N LYS A 11 -0.43 6.49 12.61
CA LYS A 11 -1.54 7.22 13.23
C LYS A 11 -1.57 6.92 14.73
N ASP A 12 -1.39 5.65 15.11
CA ASP A 12 -1.32 5.23 16.51
C ASP A 12 -0.11 5.85 17.25
N LEU A 13 1.06 5.89 16.62
CA LEU A 13 2.24 6.57 17.16
C LEU A 13 2.00 8.06 17.41
N LEU A 14 1.35 8.78 16.48
CA LEU A 14 1.04 10.20 16.66
C LEU A 14 0.03 10.43 17.79
N HIS A 15 -0.99 9.57 17.92
CA HIS A 15 -1.92 9.62 19.04
C HIS A 15 -1.25 9.33 20.39
N ARG A 16 -0.36 8.34 20.43
CA ARG A 16 0.42 8.02 21.64
C ARG A 16 1.38 9.15 22.00
N LEU A 17 2.05 9.74 21.00
CA LEU A 17 2.94 10.89 21.19
C LEU A 17 2.16 12.10 21.71
N ARG A 18 1.01 12.43 21.11
CA ARG A 18 0.10 13.47 21.60
C ARG A 18 -0.30 13.25 23.05
N ARG A 19 -0.63 12.02 23.44
CA ARG A 19 -1.01 11.69 24.83
C ARG A 19 0.15 11.95 25.80
N VAL A 20 1.36 11.53 25.47
CA VAL A 20 2.55 11.78 26.29
C VAL A 20 2.82 13.28 26.40
N LEU A 21 2.82 14.00 25.29
CA LEU A 21 3.09 15.44 25.27
C LEU A 21 2.00 16.25 25.99
N SER A 22 0.75 15.78 25.93
CA SER A 22 -0.36 16.42 26.64
C SER A 22 -0.21 16.35 28.16
N SER A 23 0.50 15.34 28.68
CA SER A 23 0.79 15.20 30.11
C SER A 23 1.86 16.18 30.61
N LEU A 24 2.62 16.79 29.71
CA LEU A 24 3.56 17.86 30.04
C LEU A 24 2.76 19.14 30.34
N HIS A 25 3.13 19.83 31.42
CA HIS A 25 2.56 21.13 31.79
C HIS A 25 3.16 22.24 30.91
N LEU A 26 2.94 22.13 29.60
CA LEU A 26 3.26 23.18 28.64
C LEU A 26 2.28 24.34 28.82
N ASP A 27 2.80 25.57 28.74
CA ASP A 27 1.95 26.75 28.59
C ASP A 27 1.13 26.68 27.29
N CYS A 28 0.07 27.50 27.22
CA CYS A 28 -0.90 27.46 26.14
C CYS A 28 -0.27 27.74 24.76
N GLU A 29 0.76 28.59 24.69
CA GLU A 29 1.43 28.98 23.45
C GLU A 29 2.32 27.86 22.92
N CYS A 30 3.11 27.24 23.81
CA CYS A 30 3.92 26.07 23.51
C CYS A 30 3.04 24.88 23.09
N ARG A 31 1.88 24.71 23.72
CA ARG A 31 0.91 23.66 23.34
C ARG A 31 0.35 23.88 21.94
N ALA A 32 -0.12 25.08 21.62
CA ALA A 32 -0.63 25.41 20.29
C ALA A 32 0.43 25.24 19.20
N THR A 33 1.67 25.66 19.48
CA THR A 33 2.80 25.48 18.57
C THR A 33 3.10 24.00 18.31
N LEU A 34 3.09 23.20 19.37
CA LEU A 34 3.33 21.76 19.30
C LEU A 34 2.24 21.03 18.53
N ASP A 35 0.97 21.31 18.81
CA ASP A 35 -0.15 20.71 18.10
C ASP A 35 -0.09 21.03 16.60
N GLY A 36 0.17 22.29 16.24
CA GLY A 36 0.33 22.69 14.85
C GLY A 36 1.57 22.09 14.17
N ALA A 37 2.63 21.75 14.90
CA ALA A 37 3.77 21.01 14.37
C ALA A 37 3.41 19.53 14.13
N LEU A 38 2.66 18.91 15.04
CA LEU A 38 2.21 17.53 14.91
C LEU A 38 1.20 17.34 13.77
N ASP A 39 0.31 18.32 13.54
CA ASP A 39 -0.60 18.31 12.38
C ASP A 39 0.17 18.36 11.06
N ARG A 40 1.09 19.31 10.90
CA ARG A 40 1.94 19.42 9.71
C ARG A 40 2.76 18.14 9.48
N PHE A 41 3.27 17.53 10.55
CA PHE A 41 3.97 16.26 10.45
C PHE A 41 3.06 15.11 10.00
N SER A 42 1.83 15.04 10.52
CA SER A 42 0.83 14.05 10.11
C SER A 42 0.53 14.14 8.62
N ASP A 43 0.37 15.35 8.08
CA ASP A 43 0.12 15.58 6.65
C ASP A 43 1.31 15.14 5.78
N LEU A 44 2.53 15.49 6.19
CA LEU A 44 3.75 15.07 5.49
C LEU A 44 3.91 13.55 5.51
N GLU A 45 3.62 12.89 6.62
CA GLU A 45 3.67 11.44 6.73
C GLU A 45 2.60 10.76 5.87
N TYR A 46 1.39 11.30 5.81
CA TYR A 46 0.36 10.82 4.91
C TYR A 46 0.82 10.88 3.45
N LEU A 47 1.35 12.03 3.00
CA LEU A 47 1.86 12.20 1.64
C LEU A 47 3.04 11.25 1.34
N ARG A 48 3.96 11.08 2.30
CA ARG A 48 5.09 10.14 2.17
C ARG A 48 4.60 8.71 1.94
N ARG A 49 3.61 8.27 2.71
CA ARG A 49 3.01 6.92 2.61
C ARG A 49 2.28 6.73 1.29
N LEU A 50 1.48 7.73 0.90
CA LEU A 50 0.77 7.70 -0.38
C LEU A 50 1.74 7.61 -1.56
N LYS A 51 2.82 8.40 -1.55
CA LYS A 51 3.88 8.34 -2.57
C LYS A 51 4.51 6.95 -2.62
N SER A 52 4.83 6.37 -1.46
CA SER A 52 5.41 5.02 -1.37
C SER A 52 4.47 3.95 -1.92
N ALA A 53 3.20 3.96 -1.52
CA ALA A 53 2.20 3.00 -1.97
C ALA A 53 1.93 3.09 -3.48
N LEU A 54 1.87 4.31 -4.04
CA LEU A 54 1.74 4.49 -5.48
C LEU A 54 2.99 4.04 -6.23
N GLY A 55 4.18 4.23 -5.67
CA GLY A 55 5.43 3.71 -6.23
C GLY A 55 5.43 2.18 -6.28
N GLU A 56 5.02 1.54 -5.19
CA GLU A 56 4.87 0.08 -5.11
C GLU A 56 3.86 -0.44 -6.15
N ALA A 57 2.66 0.14 -6.19
CA ALA A 57 1.62 -0.29 -7.12
C ALA A 57 2.03 -0.11 -8.58
N ARG A 58 2.78 0.96 -8.92
CA ARG A 58 3.35 1.14 -10.26
C ARG A 58 4.37 0.06 -10.61
N ARG A 59 5.23 -0.31 -9.66
CA ARG A 59 6.19 -1.40 -9.86
C ARG A 59 5.49 -2.74 -10.09
N GLN A 60 4.46 -3.06 -9.30
CA GLN A 60 3.64 -4.26 -9.52
C GLN A 60 2.94 -4.22 -10.88
N LYS A 61 2.40 -3.07 -11.29
CA LYS A 61 1.79 -2.90 -12.62
C LYS A 61 2.79 -3.18 -13.75
N GLU A 62 4.01 -2.66 -13.64
CA GLU A 62 5.07 -2.90 -14.63
C GLU A 62 5.49 -4.37 -14.67
N TRP A 63 5.61 -5.01 -13.50
CA TRP A 63 5.91 -6.44 -13.41
C TRP A 63 4.81 -7.31 -14.01
N ILE A 64 3.54 -7.04 -13.70
CA ILE A 64 2.37 -7.73 -14.31
C ILE A 64 2.39 -7.55 -15.83
N ALA A 65 2.65 -6.35 -16.33
CA ALA A 65 2.70 -6.10 -17.76
C ALA A 65 3.80 -6.91 -18.45
N ALA A 66 4.95 -7.09 -17.81
CA ALA A 66 6.00 -7.97 -18.33
C ALA A 66 5.56 -9.44 -18.33
N GLN A 67 4.85 -9.90 -17.29
CA GLN A 67 4.38 -11.28 -17.19
C GLN A 67 3.29 -11.61 -18.22
N LEU A 68 2.43 -10.63 -18.53
CA LEU A 68 1.42 -10.77 -19.58
C LEU A 68 2.03 -11.03 -20.96
N CYS A 69 3.28 -10.62 -21.21
CA CYS A 69 3.97 -10.96 -22.45
C CYS A 69 4.33 -12.43 -22.57
N PHE A 70 4.51 -13.17 -21.47
CA PHE A 70 4.72 -14.63 -21.53
C PHE A 70 3.40 -15.38 -21.68
N LEU A 71 2.30 -14.80 -21.21
CA LEU A 71 0.97 -15.36 -21.40
C LEU A 71 0.46 -15.27 -22.84
N THR A 72 1.16 -14.60 -23.76
CA THR A 72 0.81 -14.72 -25.19
C THR A 72 1.09 -16.11 -25.72
N ASP A 73 2.01 -16.86 -25.10
CA ASP A 73 2.33 -18.23 -25.48
C ASP A 73 1.12 -19.16 -25.25
N LEU A 74 0.20 -18.78 -24.34
CA LEU A 74 -1.08 -19.48 -24.14
C LEU A 74 -1.94 -19.52 -25.41
N ASP A 75 -1.85 -18.50 -26.28
CA ASP A 75 -2.58 -18.47 -27.55
C ASP A 75 -2.05 -19.52 -28.55
N GLU A 76 -0.82 -20.00 -28.34
CA GLU A 76 -0.18 -21.03 -29.16
C GLU A 76 -0.49 -22.46 -28.66
N ILE A 77 -0.96 -22.59 -27.41
CA ILE A 77 -1.33 -23.88 -26.83
C ILE A 77 -2.66 -24.35 -27.44
N THR A 78 -2.63 -25.54 -28.05
CA THR A 78 -3.82 -26.15 -28.66
C THR A 78 -4.26 -27.40 -27.90
N GLU A 79 -5.42 -27.93 -28.27
CA GLU A 79 -5.94 -29.21 -27.77
C GLU A 79 -5.06 -30.43 -28.12
N HIS A 80 -4.05 -30.24 -28.97
CA HIS A 80 -3.09 -31.27 -29.37
C HIS A 80 -1.74 -31.13 -28.66
N GLU A 81 -1.61 -30.20 -27.71
CA GLU A 81 -0.38 -30.08 -26.92
C GLU A 81 -0.12 -31.38 -26.15
N THR A 82 1.11 -31.87 -26.25
CA THR A 82 1.54 -33.14 -25.65
C THR A 82 2.44 -32.94 -24.44
N ASP A 83 3.03 -31.75 -24.31
CA ASP A 83 3.82 -31.38 -23.15
C ASP A 83 2.91 -30.84 -22.04
N GLU A 84 2.62 -31.68 -21.05
CA GLU A 84 1.78 -31.32 -19.90
C GLU A 84 2.40 -30.23 -19.02
N SER A 85 3.73 -30.06 -19.06
CA SER A 85 4.43 -29.08 -18.21
C SER A 85 4.05 -27.63 -18.56
N VAL A 86 3.68 -27.38 -19.82
CA VAL A 86 3.24 -26.06 -20.28
C VAL A 86 1.99 -25.60 -19.52
N TYR A 87 1.07 -26.52 -19.19
CA TYR A 87 -0.13 -26.15 -18.41
C TYR A 87 0.21 -25.76 -16.98
N GLU A 88 1.19 -26.44 -16.36
CA GLU A 88 1.67 -26.09 -15.02
C GLU A 88 2.36 -24.72 -15.03
N GLU A 89 3.17 -24.45 -16.05
CA GLU A 89 3.83 -23.15 -16.24
C GLU A 89 2.81 -22.02 -16.42
N MET A 90 1.80 -22.21 -17.28
CA MET A 90 0.74 -21.21 -17.48
C MET A 90 -0.06 -20.95 -16.19
N ALA A 91 -0.38 -22.00 -15.44
CA ALA A 91 -1.05 -21.85 -14.14
C ALA A 91 -0.18 -21.06 -13.15
N ALA A 92 1.12 -21.35 -13.08
CA ALA A 92 2.06 -20.62 -12.23
C ALA A 92 2.14 -19.14 -12.59
N LEU A 93 2.19 -18.79 -13.89
CA LEU A 93 2.18 -17.39 -14.35
C LEU A 93 0.92 -16.64 -13.86
N PHE A 94 -0.26 -17.25 -13.95
CA PHE A 94 -1.49 -16.65 -13.44
C PHE A 94 -1.48 -16.45 -11.92
N ASP A 95 -0.98 -17.44 -11.17
CA ASP A 95 -0.86 -17.35 -9.71
C ASP A 95 0.06 -16.20 -9.30
N GLU A 96 1.20 -16.04 -9.96
CA GLU A 96 2.13 -14.95 -9.67
C GLU A 96 1.52 -13.57 -10.00
N ILE A 97 0.81 -13.45 -11.13
CA ILE A 97 0.05 -12.23 -11.48
C ILE A 97 -1.01 -11.91 -10.43
N SER A 98 -1.73 -12.93 -9.96
CA SER A 98 -2.74 -12.78 -8.92
C SER A 98 -2.13 -12.24 -7.62
N VAL A 99 -1.00 -12.79 -7.19
CA VAL A 99 -0.25 -12.32 -6.00
C VAL A 99 0.21 -10.88 -6.18
N ALA A 100 0.79 -10.52 -7.33
CA ALA A 100 1.24 -9.17 -7.62
C ALA A 100 0.08 -8.16 -7.62
N ALA A 101 -1.04 -8.51 -8.26
CA ALA A 101 -2.24 -7.69 -8.30
C ALA A 101 -2.85 -7.49 -6.90
N ALA A 102 -2.93 -8.56 -6.10
CA ALA A 102 -3.39 -8.51 -4.73
C ALA A 102 -2.51 -7.61 -3.87
N SER A 103 -1.18 -7.72 -4.02
CA SER A 103 -0.19 -6.86 -3.34
C SER A 103 -0.40 -5.38 -3.69
N ALA A 104 -0.50 -5.05 -4.98
CA ALA A 104 -0.75 -3.69 -5.44
C ALA A 104 -2.05 -3.11 -4.88
N ALA A 105 -3.13 -3.88 -4.92
CA ALA A 105 -4.42 -3.47 -4.38
C ALA A 105 -4.36 -3.27 -2.86
N HIS A 106 -3.67 -4.16 -2.15
CA HIS A 106 -3.49 -4.06 -0.71
C HIS A 106 -2.78 -2.77 -0.30
N VAL A 107 -1.64 -2.44 -0.92
CA VAL A 107 -0.87 -1.24 -0.54
C VAL A 107 -1.62 0.06 -0.83
N ILE A 108 -2.40 0.11 -1.92
CA ILE A 108 -3.26 1.26 -2.23
C ILE A 108 -4.34 1.41 -1.15
N ARG A 109 -5.05 0.32 -0.80
CA ARG A 109 -6.10 0.35 0.23
C ARG A 109 -5.56 0.69 1.61
N ALA A 110 -4.31 0.31 1.92
CA ALA A 110 -3.69 0.62 3.21
C ALA A 110 -3.44 2.12 3.41
N VAL A 111 -3.30 2.90 2.34
CA VAL A 111 -3.11 4.37 2.41
C VAL A 111 -4.35 5.17 2.06
N TRP A 112 -5.29 4.57 1.32
CA TRP A 112 -6.56 5.19 0.96
C TRP A 112 -7.63 4.90 2.03
N ASP A 113 -7.92 5.90 2.86
CA ASP A 113 -9.04 5.87 3.80
C ASP A 113 -10.19 6.72 3.24
N PRO A 114 -11.26 6.11 2.69
CA PRO A 114 -12.40 6.86 2.16
C PRO A 114 -13.18 7.63 3.23
N ALA A 115 -13.03 7.31 4.53
CA ALA A 115 -13.72 7.99 5.63
C ALA A 115 -13.01 9.29 6.07
N SER A 116 -11.75 9.50 5.66
CA SER A 116 -10.99 10.72 5.99
C SER A 116 -11.52 12.00 5.33
N LYS A 117 -12.40 11.89 4.33
CA LYS A 117 -13.02 13.03 3.63
C LYS A 117 -14.28 13.59 4.30
N VAL A 118 -14.83 12.95 5.33
CA VAL A 118 -16.15 13.31 5.90
C VAL A 118 -16.05 14.33 7.05
N SER A 119 -14.87 14.62 7.61
CA SER A 119 -14.69 15.58 8.72
C SER A 119 -14.27 16.99 8.31
N SER A 120 -14.31 17.34 7.01
CA SER A 120 -13.91 18.67 6.52
C SER A 120 -15.07 19.54 6.02
N THR A 121 -16.32 19.24 6.40
CA THR A 121 -17.49 20.10 6.17
C THR A 121 -18.16 20.42 7.49
#